data_AF-A0A1B8CUJ5-F1
#
_entry.id   AF-A0A1B8CUJ5-F1
#
_cell.length_a   1.000
_cell.length_b   1.000
_cell.length_c   1.000
_cell.angle_alpha   90.00
_cell.angle_beta   90.00
_cell.angle_gamma   90.00
#
_symmetry.space_group_name_H-M   'P 1'
#
loop_
_entity.id
_entity.type
_entity.pdbx_description
1 polymer ?
#
loop_
_entity_poly.entity_id
_entity_poly.type
_entity_poly.pdbx_seq_one_letter_code
_entity_poly.pdbx_strand_id
1 'polypeptide(L)'
;METTNAPPQGAEEIEQHLDEATTGEEIARLYLDCPSQSAKDVKSWLESTSHFHRFEKIIPTPSSPCASASAPHLRIPTTIILPLSSSPAEARTALPSPPPEPGLMEGISVVLLPISPASNALRELGTGSKASNNLSDPFLTFLSHPAVSSLVDSQTRESLLSTLPKRYTVYAPLALLPTGSLSSDAWKAVLDKAPPVVVEELWTGVLAAITRLGGEKVTYLAINHPIPGSDEDENIIRAPSHLHTLFGDFGPAISAERWALGPGLAAGAGEGEPIGEEDFENAFWSWECDREGAGLRVVDASWWSKAISAGGGNASGGSDGRDGEDDVQIAVDLYAGIGYFTLSYLSRGYAVLAWEINPFSIEGLRRGAV
;
A
#
# COMPACT_ATOMS: atom_id res chain seq x y z
N MET A 1 5.24 -61.60 -51.31
CA MET A 1 3.92 -61.06 -50.89
C MET A 1 3.56 -61.84 -49.63
N GLU A 2 3.47 -61.31 -48.43
CA GLU A 2 3.73 -60.02 -47.79
C GLU A 2 4.04 -60.39 -46.34
N THR A 3 4.88 -59.61 -45.67
CA THR A 3 5.27 -59.83 -44.28
C THR A 3 4.06 -59.63 -43.34
N THR A 4 3.72 -60.64 -42.55
CA THR A 4 2.83 -60.48 -41.38
C THR A 4 3.56 -61.01 -40.15
N ASN A 5 4.28 -60.11 -39.47
CA ASN A 5 4.76 -60.33 -38.12
C ASN A 5 3.61 -60.05 -37.15
N ALA A 6 3.04 -61.14 -36.64
CA ALA A 6 3.11 -61.59 -35.25
C ALA A 6 3.15 -60.57 -34.08
N PRO A 7 2.57 -60.98 -32.94
CA PRO A 7 1.92 -60.16 -31.89
C PRO A 7 2.82 -60.25 -30.61
N PRO A 8 2.41 -60.39 -29.32
CA PRO A 8 1.09 -60.39 -28.66
C PRO A 8 1.06 -59.77 -27.22
N GLN A 9 -0.13 -59.89 -26.60
CA GLN A 9 -0.37 -60.21 -25.18
C GLN A 9 0.09 -59.26 -24.06
N GLY A 10 -0.87 -58.91 -23.20
CA GLY A 10 -0.60 -58.44 -21.84
C GLY A 10 -1.43 -57.27 -21.36
N ALA A 11 -2.72 -57.18 -21.74
CA ALA A 11 -3.67 -56.31 -21.07
C ALA A 11 -4.21 -57.04 -19.83
N GLU A 12 -3.38 -57.17 -18.80
CA GLU A 12 -3.71 -57.63 -17.44
C GLU A 12 -2.38 -57.67 -16.66
N GLU A 13 -1.99 -56.53 -16.08
CA GLU A 13 -1.01 -56.32 -15.00
C GLU A 13 -0.44 -54.89 -15.13
N ILE A 14 -1.15 -53.93 -14.53
CA ILE A 14 -0.71 -52.70 -13.80
C ILE A 14 -2.02 -51.95 -13.45
N GLU A 15 -2.98 -52.68 -12.88
CA GLU A 15 -4.11 -52.13 -12.11
C GLU A 15 -4.01 -52.73 -10.72
N GLN A 16 -2.85 -52.51 -10.07
CA GLN A 16 -2.56 -52.90 -8.68
C GLN A 16 -1.12 -52.45 -8.34
N HIS A 17 -0.91 -51.14 -8.17
CA HIS A 17 0.13 -50.52 -7.32
C HIS A 17 0.27 -49.03 -7.70
N LEU A 18 -0.61 -48.19 -7.15
CA LEU A 18 -0.34 -46.79 -6.77
C LEU A 18 -1.62 -46.22 -6.13
N ASP A 19 -2.12 -46.94 -5.14
CA ASP A 19 -3.10 -46.43 -4.15
C ASP A 19 -2.43 -46.49 -2.76
N GLU A 20 -1.14 -46.15 -2.71
CA GLU A 20 -0.40 -45.93 -1.47
C GLU A 20 -0.31 -44.43 -1.20
N ALA A 21 -1.31 -43.98 -0.42
CA ALA A 21 -1.20 -42.96 0.62
C ALA A 21 -0.13 -41.87 0.41
N THR A 22 -0.50 -40.81 -0.29
CA THR A 22 -0.09 -39.46 0.15
C THR A 22 -1.19 -38.91 1.03
N THR A 23 -1.22 -39.36 2.29
CA THR A 23 -1.85 -38.59 3.37
C THR A 23 -1.15 -37.23 3.41
N GLY A 24 -1.67 -36.27 2.65
CA GLY A 24 -1.31 -34.87 2.82
C GLY A 24 -1.78 -34.49 4.21
N GLU A 25 -0.89 -34.51 5.20
CA GLU A 25 -1.21 -33.97 6.52
C GLU A 25 -1.66 -32.52 6.31
N GLU A 26 -2.91 -32.22 6.64
CA GLU A 26 -3.41 -30.86 6.63
C GLU A 26 -2.49 -30.03 7.55
N ILE A 27 -1.83 -29.03 7.00
CA ILE A 27 -0.91 -28.17 7.75
C ILE A 27 -1.66 -27.03 8.41
N ALA A 28 -1.29 -26.70 9.64
CA ALA A 28 -1.88 -25.65 10.44
C ALA A 28 -0.82 -24.66 10.92
N ARG A 29 -1.19 -23.37 11.00
CA ARG A 29 -0.36 -22.35 11.62
C ARG A 29 -0.67 -22.28 13.11
N LEU A 30 0.39 -22.12 13.89
CA LEU A 30 0.31 -21.90 15.32
C LEU A 30 0.03 -20.43 15.64
N TYR A 31 -0.94 -20.19 16.51
CA TYR A 31 -1.32 -18.88 17.03
C TYR A 31 -1.27 -18.87 18.55
N LEU A 32 -0.96 -17.71 19.12
CA LEU A 32 -1.01 -17.47 20.56
C LEU A 32 -2.18 -16.56 20.90
N ASP A 33 -3.13 -17.08 21.68
CA ASP A 33 -4.23 -16.31 22.24
C ASP A 33 -3.81 -15.82 23.63
N CYS A 34 -3.74 -14.50 23.81
CA CYS A 34 -3.29 -13.89 25.06
C CYS A 34 -4.19 -12.71 25.45
N PRO A 35 -4.24 -12.33 26.73
CA PRO A 35 -4.93 -11.12 27.16
C PRO A 35 -4.34 -9.87 26.50
N SER A 36 -5.18 -8.90 26.15
CA SER A 36 -4.75 -7.67 25.47
C SER A 36 -3.64 -6.90 26.21
N GLN A 37 -3.61 -6.95 27.54
CA GLN A 37 -2.55 -6.34 28.35
C GLN A 37 -1.17 -6.97 28.13
N SER A 38 -1.10 -8.25 27.76
CA SER A 38 0.15 -9.00 27.56
C SER A 38 0.56 -9.09 26.08
N ALA A 39 -0.31 -8.68 25.16
CA ALA A 39 -0.09 -8.86 23.72
C ALA A 39 1.14 -8.13 23.18
N LYS A 40 1.47 -6.96 23.74
CA LYS A 40 2.67 -6.20 23.36
C LYS A 40 3.94 -6.95 23.73
N ASP A 41 3.96 -7.56 24.90
CA ASP A 41 5.13 -8.29 25.42
C ASP A 41 5.28 -9.64 24.70
N VAL A 42 4.18 -10.34 24.42
CA VAL A 42 4.17 -11.57 23.62
C VAL A 42 4.64 -11.31 22.19
N LYS A 43 4.17 -10.22 21.57
CA LYS A 43 4.65 -9.81 20.24
C LYS A 43 6.16 -9.52 20.27
N SER A 44 6.62 -8.74 21.25
CA SER A 44 8.04 -8.36 21.37
C SER A 44 8.94 -9.59 21.59
N TRP A 45 8.47 -10.59 22.33
CA TRP A 45 9.16 -11.87 22.51
C TRP A 45 9.17 -12.74 21.23
N LEU A 46 8.07 -12.81 20.50
CA LEU A 46 8.05 -13.51 19.20
C LEU A 46 8.94 -12.80 18.17
N GLU A 47 9.02 -11.47 18.21
CA GLU A 47 9.93 -10.70 17.35
C GLU A 47 11.40 -10.96 17.71
N SER A 48 11.75 -10.97 19.01
CA SER A 48 13.14 -11.24 19.45
C SER A 48 13.61 -12.65 19.11
N THR A 49 12.68 -13.60 19.00
CA THR A 49 12.94 -14.99 18.64
C THR A 49 12.72 -15.27 17.15
N SER A 50 12.35 -14.28 16.34
CA SER A 50 12.01 -14.43 14.90
C SER A 50 10.83 -15.36 14.60
N HIS A 51 9.94 -15.58 15.57
CA HIS A 51 8.74 -16.41 15.42
C HIS A 51 7.46 -15.60 15.17
N PHE A 52 7.54 -14.27 15.04
CA PHE A 52 6.37 -13.42 14.77
C PHE A 52 6.04 -13.36 13.26
N HIS A 53 4.81 -13.71 12.89
CA HIS A 53 4.37 -13.66 11.48
C HIS A 53 3.86 -12.26 11.10
N ARG A 54 4.80 -11.38 10.72
CA ARG A 54 4.56 -9.96 10.37
C ARG A 54 3.57 -9.69 9.23
N PHE A 55 3.22 -10.70 8.43
CA PHE A 55 2.35 -10.55 7.26
C PHE A 55 0.87 -10.79 7.57
N GLU A 56 0.55 -11.12 8.81
CA GLU A 56 -0.80 -11.38 9.27
C GLU A 56 -1.14 -10.44 10.45
N LYS A 57 -2.34 -9.87 10.44
CA LYS A 57 -2.78 -8.94 11.49
C LYS A 57 -3.09 -9.71 12.78
N ILE A 58 -2.79 -9.09 13.92
CA ILE A 58 -3.28 -9.55 15.22
C ILE A 58 -4.79 -9.28 15.26
N ILE A 59 -5.59 -10.31 15.54
CA ILE A 59 -7.05 -10.21 15.53
C ILE A 59 -7.64 -10.44 16.94
N PRO A 60 -8.77 -9.82 17.29
CA PRO A 60 -9.50 -10.15 18.51
C PRO A 60 -10.01 -11.60 18.46
N THR A 61 -9.90 -12.34 19.56
CA THR A 61 -10.53 -13.67 19.65
C THR A 61 -12.01 -13.52 19.96
N PRO A 62 -12.92 -14.32 19.36
CA PRO A 62 -14.34 -14.30 19.71
C PRO A 62 -14.51 -14.73 21.17
N SER A 63 -15.03 -13.83 22.02
CA SER A 63 -15.33 -14.13 23.42
C SER A 63 -16.59 -14.98 23.52
N SER A 64 -16.55 -16.06 24.31
CA SER A 64 -17.74 -16.80 24.69
C SER A 64 -18.72 -15.86 25.42
N PRO A 65 -20.04 -15.92 25.15
CA PRO A 65 -21.03 -14.96 25.66
C PRO A 65 -21.30 -15.03 27.18
N CYS A 66 -20.46 -15.71 27.95
CA CYS A 66 -20.65 -15.97 29.38
C CYS A 66 -19.37 -15.68 30.18
N ALA A 67 -18.87 -14.44 30.15
CA ALA A 67 -17.90 -13.94 31.14
C ALA A 67 -17.88 -12.40 31.13
N SER A 68 -18.77 -11.77 31.90
CA SER A 68 -18.93 -10.30 31.97
C SER A 68 -17.82 -9.56 32.73
N ALA A 69 -16.59 -10.09 32.76
CA ALA A 69 -15.47 -9.46 33.47
C ALA A 69 -14.06 -9.80 32.93
N SER A 70 -13.93 -10.47 31.78
CA SER A 70 -12.60 -10.84 31.25
C SER A 70 -12.11 -9.82 30.20
N ALA A 71 -10.84 -9.42 30.29
CA ALA A 71 -10.19 -8.54 29.33
C ALA A 71 -10.20 -9.16 27.93
N PRO A 72 -10.31 -8.36 26.85
CA PRO A 72 -10.34 -8.90 25.49
C PRO A 72 -9.04 -9.65 25.20
N HIS A 73 -9.16 -10.86 24.65
CA HIS A 73 -8.04 -11.67 24.19
C HIS A 73 -7.70 -11.34 22.73
N LEU A 74 -6.41 -11.36 22.42
CA LEU A 74 -5.83 -11.11 21.11
C LEU A 74 -5.11 -12.36 20.62
N ARG A 75 -5.31 -12.67 19.33
CA ARG A 75 -4.67 -13.76 18.61
C ARG A 75 -3.47 -13.26 17.84
N ILE A 76 -2.30 -13.77 18.20
CA ILE A 76 -1.01 -13.37 17.64
C ILE A 76 -0.50 -14.47 16.70
N PRO A 77 -0.23 -14.17 15.41
CA PRO A 77 0.21 -15.15 14.45
C PRO A 77 1.71 -15.45 14.58
N THR A 78 2.07 -16.73 14.53
CA THR A 78 3.47 -17.18 14.55
C THR A 78 3.92 -17.72 13.20
N THR A 79 5.23 -17.78 12.97
CA THR A 79 5.81 -18.42 11.77
C THR A 79 5.84 -19.95 11.86
N ILE A 80 5.39 -20.53 12.99
CA ILE A 80 5.44 -21.97 13.25
C ILE A 80 4.27 -22.67 12.54
N ILE A 81 4.61 -23.66 11.73
CA ILE A 81 3.67 -24.52 11.00
C ILE A 81 3.81 -25.94 11.54
N LEU A 82 2.69 -26.55 11.90
CA LEU A 82 2.62 -27.90 12.45
C LEU A 82 1.51 -28.69 11.75
N PRO A 83 1.56 -30.04 11.72
CA PRO A 83 0.43 -30.84 11.29
C PRO A 83 -0.82 -30.48 12.11
N LEU A 84 -1.99 -30.39 11.48
CA LEU A 84 -3.27 -30.07 12.15
C LEU A 84 -3.62 -31.11 13.22
N SER A 85 -3.09 -32.33 13.09
CA SER A 85 -3.19 -33.42 14.08
C SER A 85 -2.37 -33.18 15.36
N SER A 86 -1.51 -32.15 15.39
CA SER A 86 -0.64 -31.87 16.53
C SER A 86 -1.44 -31.49 17.76
N SER A 87 -1.12 -32.11 18.89
CA SER A 87 -1.73 -31.77 20.16
C SER A 87 -1.28 -30.37 20.64
N PRO A 88 -2.10 -29.67 21.45
CA PRO A 88 -1.68 -28.40 22.06
C PRO A 88 -0.40 -28.50 22.90
N ALA A 89 -0.07 -29.68 23.43
CA ALA A 89 1.16 -29.92 24.19
C ALA A 89 2.39 -29.93 23.27
N GLU A 90 2.32 -30.63 22.14
CA GLU A 90 3.39 -30.64 21.11
C GLU A 90 3.56 -29.24 20.51
N ALA A 91 2.44 -28.56 20.23
CA ALA A 91 2.44 -27.20 19.73
C ALA A 91 3.13 -26.21 20.69
N ARG A 92 3.01 -26.42 22.00
CA ARG A 92 3.74 -25.65 23.02
C ARG A 92 5.23 -25.96 23.05
N THR A 93 5.65 -27.20 22.76
CA THR A 93 7.08 -27.54 22.67
C THR A 93 7.79 -26.94 21.47
N ALA A 94 7.03 -26.58 20.42
CA ALA A 94 7.55 -25.89 19.24
C ALA A 94 7.81 -24.39 19.46
N LEU A 95 7.34 -23.82 20.58
CA LEU A 95 7.59 -22.42 20.92
C LEU A 95 9.04 -22.22 21.41
N PRO A 96 9.63 -21.03 21.18
CA PRO A 96 10.94 -20.70 21.73
C PRO A 96 10.91 -20.69 23.26
N SER A 97 12.08 -20.73 23.90
CA SER A 97 12.16 -20.70 25.36
C SER A 97 11.44 -19.45 25.92
N PRO A 98 10.63 -19.61 26.99
CA PRO A 98 9.86 -18.50 27.54
C PRO A 98 10.81 -17.38 28.03
N PRO A 99 10.36 -16.11 27.97
CA PRO A 99 11.19 -15.00 28.42
C PRO A 99 11.44 -15.09 29.93
N PRO A 100 12.51 -14.46 30.43
CA PRO A 100 12.90 -14.51 31.84
C PRO A 100 11.91 -13.78 32.80
N GLU A 101 10.93 -13.05 32.26
CA GLU A 101 9.89 -12.36 33.03
C GLU A 101 8.89 -13.37 33.61
N PRO A 102 8.77 -13.49 34.96
CA PRO A 102 7.84 -14.42 35.58
C PRO A 102 6.39 -14.00 35.29
N GLY A 103 5.63 -14.90 34.66
CA GLY A 103 4.18 -14.74 34.47
C GLY A 103 3.71 -14.41 33.05
N LEU A 104 4.60 -14.14 32.08
CA LEU A 104 4.15 -13.80 30.71
C LEU A 104 3.40 -14.96 30.03
N MET A 105 3.78 -16.20 30.33
CA MET A 105 3.13 -17.40 29.78
C MET A 105 1.82 -17.75 30.50
N GLU A 106 1.48 -17.05 31.58
CA GLU A 106 0.29 -17.31 32.38
C GLU A 106 -0.93 -16.72 31.67
N GLY A 107 -1.84 -17.58 31.22
CA GLY A 107 -3.02 -17.18 30.44
C GLY A 107 -2.82 -17.17 28.92
N ILE A 108 -1.65 -17.60 28.38
CA ILE A 108 -1.47 -17.81 26.95
C ILE A 108 -2.01 -19.19 26.53
N SER A 109 -2.97 -19.17 25.62
CA SER A 109 -3.50 -20.37 24.97
C SER A 109 -2.91 -20.54 23.58
N VAL A 110 -2.74 -21.78 23.16
CA VAL A 110 -2.14 -22.13 21.87
C VAL A 110 -3.23 -22.66 20.95
N VAL A 111 -3.32 -22.11 19.74
CA VAL A 111 -4.37 -22.45 18.77
C VAL A 111 -3.75 -22.80 17.43
N LEU A 112 -4.15 -23.93 16.85
CA LEU A 112 -3.79 -24.32 15.49
C LEU A 112 -4.95 -24.02 14.55
N LEU A 113 -4.69 -23.29 13.46
CA LEU A 113 -5.70 -23.04 12.42
C LEU A 113 -5.18 -23.57 11.07
N PRO A 114 -6.03 -24.26 10.28
CA PRO A 114 -5.63 -24.83 9.01
C PRO A 114 -5.21 -23.75 8.01
N ILE A 115 -4.15 -24.03 7.26
CA ILE A 115 -3.69 -23.17 6.16
C ILE A 115 -4.32 -23.71 4.88
N SER A 116 -5.20 -22.94 4.24
CA SER A 116 -5.86 -23.37 3.01
C SER A 116 -4.83 -23.50 1.86
N PRO A 117 -4.82 -24.60 1.08
CA PRO A 117 -3.82 -24.85 0.04
C PRO A 117 -3.85 -23.85 -1.13
N ALA A 118 -4.90 -23.03 -1.25
CA ALA A 118 -4.94 -21.92 -2.21
C ALA A 118 -3.88 -20.83 -1.95
N SER A 119 -3.23 -20.80 -0.78
CA SER A 119 -2.11 -19.89 -0.51
C SER A 119 -0.73 -20.43 -0.93
N ASN A 120 -0.63 -21.69 -1.38
CA ASN A 120 0.64 -22.38 -1.58
C ASN A 120 1.17 -22.36 -3.04
N ALA A 121 0.41 -21.86 -4.02
CA ALA A 121 0.95 -21.64 -5.36
C ALA A 121 1.93 -20.44 -5.44
N LEU A 122 2.09 -19.68 -4.35
CA LEU A 122 2.94 -18.49 -4.26
C LEU A 122 3.92 -18.59 -3.07
N ARG A 123 4.50 -19.77 -2.77
CA ARG A 123 5.48 -19.86 -1.67
C ARG A 123 6.32 -21.15 -1.66
N GLU A 124 6.76 -21.63 -2.81
CA GLU A 124 7.97 -22.46 -2.87
C GLU A 124 9.05 -21.76 -3.69
N LEU A 125 9.83 -20.92 -3.01
CA LEU A 125 11.25 -20.83 -3.31
C LEU A 125 11.98 -20.78 -1.98
N GLY A 126 12.86 -21.76 -1.80
CA GLY A 126 13.48 -22.11 -0.54
C GLY A 126 14.33 -21.01 0.10
N THR A 127 14.75 -21.34 1.31
CA THR A 127 15.80 -20.70 2.10
C THR A 127 16.91 -20.09 1.24
N GLY A 128 16.92 -18.77 1.12
CA GLY A 128 17.99 -18.07 0.41
C GLY A 128 17.74 -16.58 0.19
N SER A 129 18.40 -15.76 1.02
CA SER A 129 18.85 -14.39 0.71
C SER A 129 17.86 -13.22 0.90
N LYS A 130 18.30 -12.29 1.75
CA LYS A 130 17.99 -10.85 1.85
C LYS A 130 16.90 -10.33 0.91
N ALA A 131 15.79 -9.85 1.51
CA ALA A 131 14.80 -8.91 0.97
C ALA A 131 15.04 -8.51 -0.50
N SER A 132 14.59 -9.36 -1.43
CA SER A 132 14.57 -9.02 -2.85
C SER A 132 13.72 -7.77 -3.03
N ASN A 133 14.21 -6.82 -3.80
CA ASN A 133 13.42 -5.65 -4.15
C ASN A 133 12.22 -6.15 -4.97
N ASN A 134 10.98 -5.92 -4.52
CA ASN A 134 9.79 -6.44 -5.21
C ASN A 134 9.63 -5.89 -6.65
N LEU A 135 10.36 -4.83 -6.99
CA LEU A 135 10.42 -4.28 -8.34
C LEU A 135 11.59 -4.84 -9.16
N SER A 136 12.39 -5.79 -8.67
CA SER A 136 13.60 -6.25 -9.37
C SER A 136 13.32 -6.87 -10.73
N ASP A 137 12.25 -7.66 -10.86
CA ASP A 137 12.07 -8.53 -12.02
C ASP A 137 11.88 -7.75 -13.34
N PRO A 138 11.07 -6.68 -13.41
CA PRO A 138 10.99 -5.82 -14.60
C PRO A 138 12.35 -5.22 -14.99
N PHE A 139 13.13 -4.72 -14.01
CA PHE A 139 14.44 -4.13 -14.30
C PHE A 139 15.48 -5.18 -14.69
N LEU A 140 15.43 -6.39 -14.11
CA LEU A 140 16.28 -7.51 -14.52
C LEU A 140 15.97 -7.93 -15.95
N THR A 141 14.69 -8.01 -16.31
CA THR A 141 14.24 -8.33 -17.67
C THR A 141 14.74 -7.27 -18.66
N PHE A 142 14.57 -6.00 -18.33
CA PHE A 142 15.07 -4.87 -19.12
C PHE A 142 16.60 -4.90 -19.30
N LEU A 143 17.38 -5.06 -18.23
CA LEU A 143 18.85 -5.08 -18.29
C LEU A 143 19.43 -6.34 -18.95
N SER A 144 18.61 -7.38 -19.12
CA SER A 144 18.96 -8.62 -19.84
C SER A 144 18.52 -8.58 -21.30
N HIS A 145 17.72 -7.61 -21.72
CA HIS A 145 17.26 -7.47 -23.09
C HIS A 145 18.46 -7.27 -24.04
N PRO A 146 18.57 -7.97 -25.19
CA PRO A 146 19.75 -7.93 -26.06
C PRO A 146 20.18 -6.52 -26.49
N ALA A 147 19.21 -5.62 -26.68
CA ALA A 147 19.46 -4.22 -27.04
C ALA A 147 20.03 -3.36 -25.88
N VAL A 148 19.87 -3.80 -24.63
CA VAL A 148 20.30 -3.09 -23.42
C VAL A 148 21.53 -3.77 -22.81
N SER A 149 21.61 -5.10 -22.87
CA SER A 149 22.71 -5.88 -22.31
C SER A 149 24.06 -5.57 -22.96
N SER A 150 24.06 -5.08 -24.19
CA SER A 150 25.26 -4.62 -24.91
C SER A 150 25.74 -3.23 -24.46
N LEU A 151 24.86 -2.45 -23.82
CA LEU A 151 25.14 -1.09 -23.35
C LEU A 151 25.76 -1.06 -21.95
N VAL A 152 25.68 -2.17 -21.20
CA VAL A 152 25.98 -2.23 -19.77
C VAL A 152 26.84 -3.46 -19.47
N ASP A 153 28.03 -3.25 -18.88
CA ASP A 153 28.86 -4.34 -18.38
C ASP A 153 28.27 -4.97 -17.09
N SER A 154 28.80 -6.12 -16.67
CA SER A 154 28.30 -6.84 -15.51
C SER A 154 28.38 -6.04 -14.20
N GLN A 155 29.44 -5.25 -14.01
CA GLN A 155 29.66 -4.47 -12.79
C GLN A 155 28.66 -3.30 -12.70
N THR A 156 28.43 -2.63 -13.82
CA THR A 156 27.46 -1.54 -13.94
C THR A 156 26.05 -2.08 -13.75
N ARG A 157 25.73 -3.26 -14.29
CA ARG A 157 24.43 -3.92 -14.08
C ARG A 157 24.15 -4.16 -12.59
N GLU A 158 25.10 -4.73 -11.86
CA GLU A 158 24.95 -4.97 -10.41
C GLU A 158 24.79 -3.65 -9.63
N SER A 159 25.57 -2.63 -10.00
CA SER A 159 25.46 -1.28 -9.41
C SER A 159 24.07 -0.68 -9.63
N LEU A 160 23.54 -0.72 -10.86
CA LEU A 160 22.21 -0.24 -11.20
C LEU A 160 21.12 -0.94 -10.37
N LEU A 161 21.16 -2.27 -10.30
CA LEU A 161 20.20 -3.06 -9.52
C LEU A 161 20.23 -2.73 -8.02
N SER A 162 21.41 -2.43 -7.47
CA SER A 162 21.57 -2.06 -6.05
C SER A 162 20.91 -0.71 -5.71
N THR A 163 20.77 0.18 -6.70
CA THR A 163 20.20 1.53 -6.57
C THR A 163 18.69 1.58 -6.88
N LEU A 164 18.06 0.45 -7.18
CA LEU A 164 16.63 0.41 -7.49
C LEU A 164 15.77 0.96 -6.33
N PRO A 165 14.68 1.68 -6.64
CA PRO A 165 13.76 2.15 -5.62
C PRO A 165 13.16 0.95 -4.87
N LYS A 166 13.25 0.98 -3.54
CA LYS A 166 12.75 -0.10 -2.66
C LYS A 166 11.33 0.16 -2.16
N ARG A 167 10.81 1.35 -2.41
CA ARG A 167 9.49 1.82 -1.96
C ARG A 167 8.85 2.58 -3.10
N TYR A 168 7.52 2.61 -3.08
CA TYR A 168 6.67 3.39 -3.96
C TYR A 168 5.38 3.71 -3.18
N THR A 169 4.66 4.73 -3.63
CA THR A 169 3.33 5.10 -3.13
C THR A 169 2.31 4.89 -4.24
N VAL A 170 1.12 4.40 -3.92
CA VAL A 170 0.03 4.23 -4.88
C VAL A 170 -1.09 5.20 -4.52
N TYR A 171 -1.49 6.01 -5.49
CA TYR A 171 -2.71 6.81 -5.52
C TYR A 171 -3.46 6.41 -6.77
N ALA A 172 -4.28 5.36 -6.73
CA ALA A 172 -4.82 4.79 -7.96
C ALA A 172 -5.48 5.87 -8.84
N PRO A 173 -5.25 5.84 -10.16
CA PRO A 173 -4.51 4.83 -10.93
C PRO A 173 -2.99 5.12 -11.07
N LEU A 174 -2.42 6.00 -10.25
CA LEU A 174 -1.02 6.45 -10.26
C LEU A 174 -0.13 5.70 -9.25
N ALA A 175 1.05 5.29 -9.71
CA ALA A 175 2.17 4.87 -8.88
C ALA A 175 3.27 5.93 -8.88
N LEU A 176 3.73 6.30 -7.68
CA LEU A 176 4.80 7.27 -7.46
C LEU A 176 6.06 6.61 -6.92
N LEU A 177 7.14 6.74 -7.67
CA LEU A 177 8.49 6.41 -7.21
C LEU A 177 9.06 7.57 -6.36
N PRO A 178 9.91 7.28 -5.36
CA PRO A 178 10.55 8.31 -4.53
C PRO A 178 11.41 9.27 -5.36
N THR A 179 11.60 10.49 -4.86
CA THR A 179 12.53 11.46 -5.44
C THR A 179 13.94 10.89 -5.59
N GLY A 180 14.56 11.15 -6.73
CA GLY A 180 15.89 10.62 -7.08
C GLY A 180 15.88 9.16 -7.57
N SER A 181 14.70 8.54 -7.72
CA SER A 181 14.62 7.22 -8.36
C SER A 181 15.16 7.30 -9.78
N LEU A 182 16.06 6.38 -10.14
CA LEU A 182 16.66 6.28 -11.48
C LEU A 182 17.40 7.57 -11.93
N SER A 183 17.81 8.43 -10.99
CA SER A 183 18.42 9.72 -11.33
C SER A 183 19.95 9.67 -11.54
N SER A 184 20.59 8.51 -11.34
CA SER A 184 22.03 8.38 -11.56
C SER A 184 22.37 8.50 -13.04
N ASP A 185 23.55 9.02 -13.35
CA ASP A 185 23.99 9.19 -14.75
C ASP A 185 24.06 7.85 -15.49
N ALA A 186 24.33 6.76 -14.77
CA ALA A 186 24.28 5.41 -15.31
C ALA A 186 22.85 5.00 -15.71
N TRP A 187 21.84 5.29 -14.89
CA TRP A 187 20.43 5.00 -15.25
C TRP A 187 19.99 5.84 -16.45
N LYS A 188 20.28 7.15 -16.45
CA LYS A 188 19.97 8.05 -17.57
C LYS A 188 20.61 7.57 -18.87
N ALA A 189 21.91 7.26 -18.85
CA ALA A 189 22.63 6.82 -20.04
C ALA A 189 22.08 5.51 -20.63
N VAL A 190 21.56 4.60 -19.79
CA VAL A 190 20.94 3.35 -20.24
C VAL A 190 19.55 3.59 -20.80
N LEU A 191 18.72 4.37 -20.10
CA LEU A 191 17.36 4.67 -20.54
C LEU A 191 17.35 5.50 -21.84
N ASP A 192 18.25 6.46 -22.00
CA ASP A 192 18.36 7.32 -23.19
C ASP A 192 18.80 6.56 -24.45
N LYS A 193 19.62 5.50 -24.27
CA LYS A 193 20.15 4.70 -25.39
C LYS A 193 19.30 3.48 -25.70
N ALA A 194 18.40 3.09 -24.80
CA ALA A 194 17.52 1.95 -25.01
C ALA A 194 16.45 2.28 -26.06
N PRO A 195 16.02 1.29 -26.88
CA PRO A 195 14.91 1.51 -27.80
C PRO A 195 13.63 1.90 -27.04
N PRO A 196 12.84 2.87 -27.51
CA PRO A 196 11.64 3.35 -26.81
C PRO A 196 10.65 2.24 -26.45
N VAL A 197 10.45 1.27 -27.35
CA VAL A 197 9.58 0.10 -27.13
C VAL A 197 10.02 -0.73 -25.92
N VAL A 198 11.34 -0.91 -25.73
CA VAL A 198 11.89 -1.69 -24.61
C VAL A 198 11.75 -0.93 -23.28
N VAL A 199 11.83 0.41 -23.33
CA VAL A 199 11.59 1.27 -22.16
C VAL A 199 10.11 1.26 -21.78
N GLU A 200 9.22 1.26 -22.77
CA GLU A 200 7.77 1.14 -22.55
C GLU A 200 7.38 -0.22 -21.93
N GLU A 201 8.00 -1.31 -22.41
CA GLU A 201 7.86 -2.65 -21.82
C GLU A 201 8.35 -2.68 -20.36
N LEU A 202 9.46 -2.00 -20.04
CA LEU A 202 9.93 -1.86 -18.67
C LEU A 202 8.87 -1.20 -17.78
N TRP A 203 8.31 -0.05 -18.18
CA TRP A 203 7.32 0.66 -17.38
C TRP A 203 6.03 -0.15 -17.22
N THR A 204 5.58 -0.81 -18.28
CA THR A 204 4.45 -1.73 -18.24
C THR A 204 4.70 -2.87 -17.26
N GLY A 205 5.91 -3.45 -17.28
CA GLY A 205 6.33 -4.49 -16.34
C GLY A 205 6.37 -4.01 -14.89
N VAL A 206 6.85 -2.78 -14.65
CA VAL A 206 6.84 -2.15 -13.31
C VAL A 206 5.41 -1.97 -12.80
N LEU A 207 4.51 -1.43 -13.62
CA LEU A 207 3.10 -1.27 -13.25
C LEU A 207 2.43 -2.61 -12.96
N ALA A 208 2.68 -3.63 -13.79
CA ALA A 208 2.17 -4.99 -13.57
C ALA A 208 2.69 -5.59 -12.26
N ALA A 209 3.96 -5.37 -11.92
CA ALA A 209 4.53 -5.81 -10.65
C ALA A 209 3.88 -5.11 -9.46
N ILE A 210 3.64 -3.78 -9.55
CA ILE A 210 2.97 -3.00 -8.51
C ILE A 210 1.52 -3.47 -8.32
N THR A 211 0.75 -3.62 -9.41
CA THR A 211 -0.63 -4.13 -9.35
C THR A 211 -0.71 -5.52 -8.75
N ARG A 212 0.22 -6.42 -9.09
CA ARG A 212 0.27 -7.78 -8.52
C ARG A 212 0.48 -7.77 -7.00
N LEU A 213 1.25 -6.81 -6.48
CA LEU A 213 1.58 -6.71 -5.05
C LEU A 213 0.51 -5.97 -4.24
N GLY A 214 -0.08 -4.92 -4.83
CA GLY A 214 -1.03 -4.03 -4.15
C GLY A 214 -2.50 -4.45 -4.32
N GLY A 215 -2.82 -5.26 -5.33
CA GLY A 215 -4.19 -5.64 -5.68
C GLY A 215 -4.97 -4.58 -6.47
N GLU A 216 -4.49 -3.33 -6.50
CA GLU A 216 -5.10 -2.22 -7.22
C GLU A 216 -4.49 -2.05 -8.61
N LYS A 217 -5.34 -1.74 -9.59
CA LYS A 217 -4.91 -1.47 -10.96
C LYS A 217 -4.24 -0.09 -11.02
N VAL A 218 -2.96 -0.06 -11.36
CA VAL A 218 -2.22 1.17 -11.67
C VAL A 218 -1.91 1.22 -13.16
N THR A 219 -2.09 2.39 -13.76
CA THR A 219 -1.86 2.62 -15.19
C THR A 219 -0.92 3.80 -15.46
N TYR A 220 -0.58 4.57 -14.42
CA TYR A 220 0.30 5.73 -14.52
C TYR A 220 1.51 5.56 -13.62
N LEU A 221 2.69 5.95 -14.11
CA LEU A 221 3.94 5.87 -13.37
C LEU A 221 4.65 7.22 -13.45
N ALA A 222 5.05 7.75 -12.30
CA ALA A 222 5.87 8.95 -12.24
C ALA A 222 6.87 8.89 -11.08
N ILE A 223 7.89 9.73 -11.13
CA ILE A 223 8.84 9.98 -10.05
C ILE A 223 8.42 11.27 -9.35
N ASN A 224 8.22 11.18 -8.04
CA ASN A 224 7.89 12.33 -7.22
C ASN A 224 9.07 13.32 -7.17
N HIS A 225 8.78 14.61 -7.23
CA HIS A 225 9.77 15.67 -7.08
C HIS A 225 9.30 16.68 -6.03
N PRO A 226 10.20 17.26 -5.22
CA PRO A 226 9.86 18.34 -4.32
C PRO A 226 9.14 19.47 -5.06
N ILE A 227 8.06 19.97 -4.43
CA ILE A 227 7.41 21.22 -4.85
C ILE A 227 8.42 22.35 -4.60
N PRO A 228 8.81 23.10 -5.62
CA PRO A 228 9.75 24.23 -5.47
C PRO A 228 9.27 25.22 -4.42
N GLY A 229 10.22 25.83 -3.72
CA GLY A 229 9.93 26.80 -2.66
C GLY A 229 10.83 28.03 -2.68
N SER A 230 11.56 28.27 -3.77
CA SER A 230 12.49 29.40 -3.89
C SER A 230 11.86 30.60 -4.58
N ASP A 231 12.31 31.81 -4.20
CA ASP A 231 11.89 33.11 -4.75
C ASP A 231 12.08 33.25 -6.28
N GLU A 232 12.86 32.35 -6.91
CA GLU A 232 13.10 32.31 -8.36
C GLU A 232 11.97 31.61 -9.14
N ASP A 233 11.19 30.75 -8.47
CA ASP A 233 10.05 30.04 -9.06
C ASP A 233 8.76 30.59 -8.43
N GLU A 234 7.96 31.35 -9.19
CA GLU A 234 6.68 31.93 -8.75
C GLU A 234 5.57 30.86 -8.54
N ASN A 235 5.88 29.72 -7.93
CA ASN A 235 4.93 28.64 -7.62
C ASN A 235 4.12 28.93 -6.35
N ILE A 236 3.44 30.07 -6.34
CA ILE A 236 2.60 30.55 -5.23
C ILE A 236 1.51 29.54 -4.87
N ILE A 237 0.98 28.86 -5.88
CA ILE A 237 -0.10 27.86 -5.77
C ILE A 237 0.38 26.47 -5.33
N ARG A 238 1.69 26.30 -5.10
CA ARG A 238 2.31 25.05 -4.63
C ARG A 238 1.98 23.85 -5.53
N ALA A 239 1.85 24.07 -6.84
CA ALA A 239 1.56 23.01 -7.80
C ALA A 239 2.72 22.00 -7.87
N PRO A 240 2.46 20.69 -8.02
CA PRO A 240 3.48 19.67 -8.19
C PRO A 240 4.09 19.68 -9.61
N SER A 241 4.57 20.84 -10.05
CA SER A 241 5.02 21.13 -11.42
C SER A 241 6.23 20.31 -11.88
N HIS A 242 7.00 19.75 -10.96
CA HIS A 242 8.23 19.01 -11.27
C HIS A 242 8.03 17.49 -11.26
N LEU A 243 6.80 17.01 -11.29
CA LEU A 243 6.51 15.57 -11.39
C LEU A 243 7.12 15.01 -12.69
N HIS A 244 7.99 14.02 -12.57
CA HIS A 244 8.63 13.41 -13.74
C HIS A 244 7.83 12.19 -14.19
N THR A 245 7.03 12.36 -15.23
CA THR A 245 6.15 11.33 -15.79
C THR A 245 6.96 10.29 -16.56
N LEU A 246 6.81 9.01 -16.20
CA LEU A 246 7.49 7.89 -16.86
C LEU A 246 6.56 7.15 -17.83
N PHE A 247 5.29 6.98 -17.47
CA PHE A 247 4.32 6.23 -18.27
C PHE A 247 2.88 6.68 -17.99
N GLY A 248 2.06 6.71 -19.06
CA GLY A 248 0.67 7.17 -19.03
C GLY A 248 0.52 8.63 -19.48
N ASP A 249 -0.71 9.00 -19.86
CA ASP A 249 -1.07 10.35 -20.30
C ASP A 249 -1.62 11.20 -19.15
N PHE A 250 -0.83 12.14 -18.66
CA PHE A 250 -1.18 13.01 -17.53
C PHE A 250 -2.07 14.20 -17.93
N GLY A 251 -2.54 14.23 -19.18
CA GLY A 251 -3.33 15.33 -19.71
C GLY A 251 -2.47 16.47 -20.25
N PRO A 252 -3.12 17.51 -20.80
CA PRO A 252 -2.41 18.63 -21.42
C PRO A 252 -1.63 19.44 -20.39
N ALA A 253 -0.42 19.86 -20.76
CA ALA A 253 0.37 20.76 -19.93
C ALA A 253 -0.30 22.14 -19.87
N ILE A 254 -0.52 22.63 -18.65
CA ILE A 254 -1.06 23.99 -18.41
C ILE A 254 0.12 24.94 -18.30
N SER A 255 0.12 26.00 -19.13
CA SER A 255 1.21 26.96 -19.18
C SER A 255 1.33 27.77 -17.87
N ALA A 256 2.55 28.16 -17.51
CA ALA A 256 2.83 28.92 -16.28
C ALA A 256 2.02 30.23 -16.20
N GLU A 257 1.73 30.86 -17.34
CA GLU A 257 0.96 32.09 -17.43
C GLU A 257 -0.52 31.88 -17.04
N ARG A 258 -1.09 30.71 -17.35
CA ARG A 258 -2.47 30.36 -16.93
C ARG A 258 -2.56 30.01 -15.45
N TRP A 259 -1.43 29.63 -14.83
CA TRP A 259 -1.32 29.44 -13.38
C TRP A 259 -1.15 30.75 -12.61
N ALA A 260 -0.60 31.79 -13.25
CA ALA A 260 -0.30 33.06 -12.61
C ALA A 260 -1.59 33.87 -12.35
N LEU A 261 -1.98 33.98 -11.08
CA LEU A 261 -3.02 34.90 -10.63
C LEU A 261 -2.45 36.32 -10.59
N GLY A 262 -2.25 36.92 -11.76
CA GLY A 262 -1.78 38.30 -11.88
C GLY A 262 -2.91 39.30 -11.58
N PRO A 263 -2.62 40.42 -10.87
CA PRO A 263 -3.60 41.47 -10.56
C PRO A 263 -4.16 42.24 -11.78
N GLY A 264 -3.82 41.84 -13.01
CA GLY A 264 -4.32 42.41 -14.27
C GLY A 264 -5.50 41.67 -14.92
N LEU A 265 -5.96 40.53 -14.35
CA LEU A 265 -7.12 39.78 -14.88
C LEU A 265 -8.48 40.41 -14.50
N ALA A 266 -8.49 41.38 -13.59
CA ALA A 266 -9.61 42.28 -13.42
C ALA A 266 -9.53 43.38 -14.49
N ALA A 267 -10.20 43.15 -15.62
CA ALA A 267 -10.34 44.04 -16.77
C ALA A 267 -9.15 44.04 -17.78
N GLY A 268 -9.11 43.00 -18.62
CA GLY A 268 -8.87 43.20 -20.05
C GLY A 268 -7.43 43.25 -20.58
N ALA A 269 -6.44 42.63 -19.94
CA ALA A 269 -5.11 42.48 -20.56
C ALA A 269 -4.38 41.19 -20.13
N GLY A 270 -4.53 40.15 -20.95
CA GLY A 270 -3.83 38.87 -20.91
C GLY A 270 -4.64 37.85 -21.70
N GLU A 271 -4.23 37.50 -22.91
CA GLU A 271 -5.00 36.70 -23.89
C GLU A 271 -5.18 35.19 -23.53
N GLY A 272 -5.11 34.83 -22.24
CA GLY A 272 -5.33 33.44 -21.79
C GLY A 272 -6.68 33.30 -21.09
N GLU A 273 -7.48 32.31 -21.49
CA GLU A 273 -8.66 31.93 -20.71
C GLU A 273 -8.23 31.42 -19.32
N PRO A 274 -8.92 31.80 -18.23
CA PRO A 274 -8.64 31.31 -16.88
C PRO A 274 -8.83 29.78 -16.82
N ILE A 275 -8.25 29.13 -15.81
CA ILE A 275 -8.46 27.70 -15.57
C ILE A 275 -9.96 27.47 -15.34
N GLY A 276 -10.56 26.57 -16.13
CA GLY A 276 -12.00 26.37 -16.18
C GLY A 276 -12.42 24.90 -16.29
N GLU A 277 -13.67 24.68 -16.62
CA GLU A 277 -14.33 23.36 -16.62
C GLU A 277 -13.67 22.37 -17.59
N GLU A 278 -13.29 22.84 -18.79
CA GLU A 278 -12.55 22.03 -19.78
C GLU A 278 -11.18 21.56 -19.23
N ASP A 279 -10.48 22.39 -18.46
CA ASP A 279 -9.21 21.99 -17.85
C ASP A 279 -9.44 20.91 -16.78
N PHE A 280 -10.53 21.00 -16.01
CA PHE A 280 -10.87 20.01 -14.99
C PHE A 280 -11.33 18.67 -15.57
N GLU A 281 -11.97 18.69 -16.74
CA GLU A 281 -12.40 17.50 -17.48
C GLU A 281 -11.22 16.78 -18.12
N ASN A 282 -10.27 17.52 -18.67
CA ASN A 282 -9.09 16.97 -19.33
C ASN A 282 -7.92 16.65 -18.38
N ALA A 283 -8.01 17.07 -17.12
CA ALA A 283 -6.97 16.80 -16.13
C ALA A 283 -6.93 15.34 -15.68
N PHE A 284 -5.73 14.86 -15.41
CA PHE A 284 -5.53 13.58 -14.75
C PHE A 284 -5.82 13.68 -13.24
N TRP A 285 -6.79 12.92 -12.77
CA TRP A 285 -7.14 12.81 -11.34
C TRP A 285 -6.68 11.48 -10.78
N SER A 286 -6.05 11.53 -9.61
CA SER A 286 -5.71 10.35 -8.80
C SER A 286 -6.39 10.45 -7.44
N TRP A 287 -6.72 9.30 -6.87
CA TRP A 287 -7.38 9.23 -5.56
C TRP A 287 -6.58 8.35 -4.60
N GLU A 288 -6.76 8.61 -3.32
CA GLU A 288 -6.33 7.70 -2.28
C GLU A 288 -7.38 6.59 -2.17
N CYS A 289 -7.01 5.35 -2.52
CA CYS A 289 -7.86 4.20 -2.29
C CYS A 289 -7.80 3.84 -0.81
N ASP A 290 -8.94 3.89 -0.13
CA ASP A 290 -9.19 2.93 0.94
C ASP A 290 -9.88 1.70 0.34
N ARG A 291 -9.67 0.52 0.95
CA ARG A 291 -10.09 -0.80 0.43
C ARG A 291 -11.62 -0.97 0.29
N GLU A 292 -12.41 0.04 0.64
CA GLU A 292 -13.87 0.02 0.59
C GLU A 292 -14.42 1.28 -0.11
N GLY A 293 -14.49 1.21 -1.43
CA GLY A 293 -15.38 2.05 -2.25
C GLY A 293 -14.77 3.35 -2.74
N ALA A 294 -14.92 3.59 -4.04
CA ALA A 294 -14.54 4.82 -4.74
C ALA A 294 -15.15 6.06 -4.08
N GLY A 295 -14.28 6.87 -3.50
CA GLY A 295 -14.54 8.19 -2.93
C GLY A 295 -13.23 8.72 -2.36
N LEU A 296 -12.98 10.02 -2.44
CA LEU A 296 -11.86 10.65 -1.74
C LEU A 296 -12.15 10.59 -0.24
N ARG A 297 -11.88 9.44 0.38
CA ARG A 297 -11.74 9.38 1.83
C ARG A 297 -10.34 9.89 2.12
N VAL A 298 -10.24 11.16 2.47
CA VAL A 298 -9.09 11.66 3.23
C VAL A 298 -8.83 10.63 4.32
N VAL A 299 -7.62 10.06 4.33
CA VAL A 299 -7.10 9.12 5.35
C VAL A 299 -7.86 9.29 6.64
N ASP A 300 -8.43 8.22 7.20
CA ASP A 300 -8.97 8.22 8.56
C ASP A 300 -7.90 8.83 9.48
N ALA A 301 -8.04 10.13 9.70
CA ALA A 301 -7.13 10.92 10.49
C ALA A 301 -7.48 10.66 11.95
N SER A 302 -7.74 9.41 12.33
CA SER A 302 -8.10 8.96 13.68
C SER A 302 -7.14 9.52 14.74
N TRP A 303 -5.87 9.76 14.39
CA TRP A 303 -4.89 10.43 15.23
C TRP A 303 -5.19 11.94 15.43
N TRP A 304 -5.60 12.64 14.37
CA TRP A 304 -6.02 14.06 14.41
C TRP A 304 -7.42 14.23 14.99
N SER A 305 -8.37 13.35 14.64
CA SER A 305 -9.70 13.26 15.26
C SER A 305 -9.59 13.08 16.78
N LYS A 306 -8.60 12.30 17.26
CA LYS A 306 -8.25 12.21 18.68
C LYS A 306 -7.58 13.49 19.21
N ALA A 307 -6.71 14.13 18.43
CA ALA A 307 -6.05 15.38 18.84
C ALA A 307 -7.04 16.57 18.97
N ILE A 308 -7.99 16.72 18.06
CA ILE A 308 -9.08 17.72 18.18
C ILE A 308 -9.98 17.37 19.38
N SER A 309 -10.29 16.09 19.62
CA SER A 309 -11.07 15.71 20.81
C SER A 309 -10.29 15.83 22.13
N ALA A 310 -8.97 15.94 22.09
CA ALA A 310 -8.11 16.13 23.27
C ALA A 310 -7.70 17.60 23.49
N GLY A 311 -7.64 18.41 22.43
CA GLY A 311 -7.25 19.83 22.45
C GLY A 311 -8.41 20.81 22.32
N GLY A 312 -9.54 20.36 21.75
CA GLY A 312 -10.83 21.02 21.93
C GLY A 312 -11.25 20.70 23.36
N GLY A 313 -11.17 21.72 24.23
CA GLY A 313 -11.68 21.57 25.59
C GLY A 313 -13.05 20.92 25.54
N ASN A 314 -13.31 19.99 26.46
CA ASN A 314 -14.68 19.74 26.89
C ASN A 314 -15.25 21.13 27.19
N ALA A 315 -16.01 21.70 26.26
CA ALA A 315 -17.02 22.65 26.61
C ALA A 315 -18.02 21.82 27.41
N SER A 316 -17.70 21.65 28.70
CA SER A 316 -18.69 21.49 29.74
C SER A 316 -19.64 22.66 29.55
N GLY A 317 -20.64 22.45 28.69
CA GLY A 317 -21.82 23.27 28.64
C GLY A 317 -22.34 23.27 30.06
N GLY A 318 -22.22 24.44 30.70
CA GLY A 318 -22.93 24.69 31.94
C GLY A 318 -24.39 24.32 31.68
N SER A 319 -24.94 23.53 32.59
CA SER A 319 -26.37 23.29 32.66
C SER A 319 -27.07 24.63 32.87
N ASP A 320 -27.38 25.33 31.80
CA ASP A 320 -28.38 26.39 31.82
C ASP A 320 -29.45 26.00 30.81
N GLY A 321 -30.59 25.58 31.34
CA GLY A 321 -31.70 24.98 30.61
C GLY A 321 -32.41 26.02 29.73
N ARG A 322 -31.82 26.32 28.58
CA ARG A 322 -32.51 26.96 27.46
C ARG A 322 -32.64 25.99 26.31
N ASP A 323 -33.88 25.68 26.01
CA ASP A 323 -34.30 24.85 24.90
C ASP A 323 -33.74 25.36 23.56
N GLY A 324 -33.02 24.49 22.86
CA GLY A 324 -33.20 24.26 21.43
C GLY A 324 -32.61 25.27 20.44
N GLU A 325 -31.28 25.40 20.38
CA GLU A 325 -30.58 25.67 19.13
C GLU A 325 -29.20 25.02 19.22
N ASP A 326 -28.94 23.97 18.43
CA ASP A 326 -27.62 23.37 18.35
C ASP A 326 -26.67 24.45 17.80
N ASP A 327 -25.84 25.03 18.67
CA ASP A 327 -24.89 26.08 18.31
C ASP A 327 -23.90 25.51 17.26
N VAL A 328 -24.13 25.85 15.98
CA VAL A 328 -23.28 25.37 14.88
C VAL A 328 -21.91 26.00 15.01
N GLN A 329 -20.91 25.18 15.30
CA GLN A 329 -19.54 25.65 15.42
C GLN A 329 -18.96 25.98 14.04
N ILE A 330 -18.31 27.14 13.92
CA ILE A 330 -17.68 27.59 12.67
C ILE A 330 -16.18 27.32 12.72
N ALA A 331 -15.64 26.68 11.68
CA ALA A 331 -14.20 26.56 11.43
C ALA A 331 -13.82 27.36 10.18
N VAL A 332 -12.58 27.87 10.15
CA VAL A 332 -12.03 28.59 8.99
C VAL A 332 -10.75 27.88 8.57
N ASP A 333 -10.72 27.40 7.33
CA ASP A 333 -9.59 26.71 6.72
C ASP A 333 -9.01 27.57 5.60
N LEU A 334 -7.90 28.27 5.88
CA LEU A 334 -7.29 29.25 4.97
C LEU A 334 -6.36 28.65 3.92
N TYR A 335 -6.14 27.33 3.93
CA TYR A 335 -5.35 26.62 2.94
C TYR A 335 -5.99 25.25 2.73
N ALA A 336 -7.25 25.27 2.32
CA ALA A 336 -8.12 24.10 2.35
C ALA A 336 -7.59 22.95 1.47
N GLY A 337 -6.81 23.25 0.44
CA GLY A 337 -6.28 22.27 -0.50
C GLY A 337 -7.42 21.43 -1.08
N ILE A 338 -7.16 20.13 -1.21
CA ILE A 338 -8.18 19.14 -1.62
C ILE A 338 -9.14 18.75 -0.47
N GLY A 339 -9.08 19.43 0.67
CA GLY A 339 -10.02 19.23 1.77
C GLY A 339 -9.56 18.31 2.89
N TYR A 340 -8.25 18.07 3.07
CA TYR A 340 -7.74 17.19 4.13
C TYR A 340 -8.29 17.58 5.51
N PHE A 341 -8.21 18.87 5.87
CA PHE A 341 -8.78 19.38 7.12
C PHE A 341 -10.25 19.74 6.99
N THR A 342 -10.63 20.45 5.93
CA THR A 342 -12.01 20.89 5.67
C THR A 342 -13.03 19.73 5.78
N LEU A 343 -12.82 18.62 5.08
CA LEU A 343 -13.75 17.48 5.11
C LEU A 343 -13.78 16.80 6.49
N SER A 344 -12.64 16.77 7.19
CA SER A 344 -12.56 16.26 8.56
C SER A 344 -13.39 17.10 9.54
N TYR A 345 -13.38 18.44 9.44
CA TYR A 345 -14.22 19.32 10.25
C TYR A 345 -15.71 19.18 9.90
N LEU A 346 -16.05 19.12 8.61
CA LEU A 346 -17.43 18.91 8.16
C LEU A 346 -18.01 17.60 8.72
N SER A 347 -17.22 16.51 8.74
CA SER A 347 -17.65 15.22 9.31
C SER A 347 -17.99 15.28 10.81
N ARG A 348 -17.53 16.31 11.52
CA ARG A 348 -17.78 16.55 12.95
C ARG A 348 -18.92 17.54 13.21
N GLY A 349 -19.63 17.99 12.17
CA GLY A 349 -20.77 18.90 12.30
C GLY A 349 -20.41 20.39 12.35
N TYR A 350 -19.18 20.77 12.01
CA TYR A 350 -18.81 22.18 11.87
C TYR A 350 -19.36 22.75 10.56
N ALA A 351 -19.75 24.02 10.57
CA ALA A 351 -19.79 24.83 9.36
C ALA A 351 -18.36 25.29 9.05
N VAL A 352 -17.85 25.03 7.84
CA VAL A 352 -16.47 25.36 7.47
C VAL A 352 -16.44 26.43 6.38
N LEU A 353 -15.75 27.53 6.64
CA LEU A 353 -15.35 28.50 5.63
C LEU A 353 -13.97 28.10 5.09
N ALA A 354 -13.96 27.50 3.90
CA ALA A 354 -12.75 27.03 3.24
C ALA A 354 -12.28 28.04 2.18
N TRP A 355 -11.01 28.42 2.25
CA TRP A 355 -10.34 29.26 1.25
C TRP A 355 -9.14 28.51 0.67
N GLU A 356 -8.97 28.62 -0.64
CA GLU A 356 -7.87 28.02 -1.40
C GLU A 356 -7.61 28.86 -2.65
N ILE A 357 -6.36 28.91 -3.09
CA ILE A 357 -5.92 29.67 -4.26
C ILE A 357 -5.74 28.79 -5.50
N ASN A 358 -5.40 27.52 -5.32
CA ASN A 358 -5.20 26.57 -6.40
C ASN A 358 -6.55 26.04 -6.95
N PRO A 359 -6.91 26.33 -8.22
CA PRO A 359 -8.20 25.93 -8.78
C PRO A 359 -8.40 24.41 -8.85
N PHE A 360 -7.34 23.61 -9.06
CA PHE A 360 -7.43 22.15 -9.03
C PHE A 360 -7.64 21.62 -7.62
N SER A 361 -7.07 22.28 -6.60
CA SER A 361 -7.35 21.95 -5.21
C SER A 361 -8.81 22.21 -4.86
N ILE A 362 -9.36 23.37 -5.28
CA ILE A 362 -10.77 23.71 -5.08
C ILE A 362 -11.69 22.68 -5.75
N GLU A 363 -11.41 22.33 -7.01
CA GLU A 363 -12.20 21.33 -7.73
C GLU A 363 -12.06 19.93 -7.09
N GLY A 364 -10.86 19.56 -6.64
CA GLY A 364 -10.63 18.33 -5.89
C GLY A 364 -11.45 18.28 -4.59
N LEU A 365 -11.48 19.37 -3.82
CA LEU A 365 -12.32 19.52 -2.64
C LEU A 365 -13.81 19.42 -3.00
N ARG A 366 -14.26 20.08 -4.08
CA ARG A 366 -15.67 20.03 -4.54
C ARG A 366 -16.09 18.60 -4.89
N ARG A 367 -15.23 17.84 -5.56
CA ARG A 367 -15.46 16.42 -5.89
C ARG A 367 -15.44 15.52 -4.67
N GLY A 368 -14.61 15.82 -3.67
CA GLY A 368 -14.51 15.07 -2.41
C GLY A 368 -15.62 15.37 -1.39
N ALA A 369 -16.33 16.48 -1.53
CA ALA A 369 -17.39 16.91 -0.62
C ALA A 369 -18.79 16.31 -0.92
N VAL A 370 -18.88 15.36 -1.85
CA VAL A 370 -20.14 14.74 -2.33
C VAL A 370 -20.50 13.49 -1.54
#